data_AF-A0A536SKQ0-F1
#
_entry.id   AF-A0A536SKQ0-F1
#
_cell.length_a   1.000
_cell.length_b   1.000
_cell.length_c   1.000
_cell.angle_alpha   90.00
_cell.angle_beta   90.00
_cell.angle_gamma   90.00
#
_symmetry.space_group_name_H-M   'P 1'
#
loop_
_entity.id
_entity.type
_entity.pdbx_description
1 polymer ?
#
loop_
_entity_poly.entity_id
_entity_poly.type
_entity_poly.pdbx_seq_one_letter_code
_entity_poly.pdbx_strand_id
1 'polypeptide(L)'
;MALHRILEQQHYRLAYWRVASDEINYRRFFEITDLAGVRVEDRTVFEATHGLISRLARRGGIDGLRIDHPDGLADPREYLERLNQTFVRPWIIVEKILAPYEQLPEDWPVHGTTGYPYVNLLTGVYVDHAAEAHFDRIYQRFTGERASFADISVASRNLIMNTTLAAELFMLSNWLARIAAGNRYTRDHTASGLRKALAEIAARFPVYRTYVSSRGVSPTDRKWIDWAVKAAKRASRIADPSVFDFVQSVLTLDAAPPGGLRREEMRRFAMRFQQFTAPVVAKGDEDTAFYRYSRLLALNEVGGHPAHFGLSLKGF
;
A
#
# COMPACT_ATOMS: atom_id res chain seq x y z
N MET A 1 -10.51 -5.62 42.26
CA MET A 1 -11.70 -5.15 41.50
C MET A 1 -11.81 -3.63 41.33
N ALA A 2 -11.30 -2.79 42.26
CA ALA A 2 -11.40 -1.32 42.11
C ALA A 2 -10.67 -0.76 40.86
N LEU A 3 -9.42 -1.19 40.62
CA LEU A 3 -8.66 -0.78 39.43
C LEU A 3 -9.36 -1.17 38.13
N HIS A 4 -9.88 -2.39 38.02
CA HIS A 4 -10.61 -2.83 36.84
C HIS A 4 -11.82 -1.94 36.54
N ARG A 5 -12.64 -1.59 37.55
CA ARG A 5 -13.77 -0.66 37.36
C ARG A 5 -13.35 0.74 36.91
N ILE A 6 -12.18 1.23 37.34
CA ILE A 6 -11.62 2.51 36.87
C ILE A 6 -11.22 2.39 35.39
N LEU A 7 -10.58 1.28 35.00
CA LEU A 7 -10.17 1.02 33.62
C LEU A 7 -11.39 0.92 32.68
N GLU A 8 -12.47 0.26 33.11
CA GLU A 8 -13.72 0.14 32.33
C GLU A 8 -14.46 1.48 32.12
N GLN A 9 -14.06 2.56 32.83
CA GLN A 9 -14.63 3.91 32.65
C GLN A 9 -13.79 4.80 31.72
N GLN A 10 -12.64 4.32 31.23
CA GLN A 10 -11.75 5.14 30.41
C GLN A 10 -12.21 5.19 28.95
N HIS A 11 -11.81 6.25 28.23
CA HIS A 11 -12.01 6.35 26.77
C HIS A 11 -11.08 5.44 25.96
N TYR A 12 -10.17 4.74 26.63
CA TYR A 12 -9.27 3.75 26.04
C TYR A 12 -9.49 2.39 26.73
N ARG A 13 -9.25 1.31 25.99
CA ARG A 13 -9.22 -0.05 26.53
C ARG A 13 -7.79 -0.56 26.49
N LEU A 14 -7.21 -0.84 27.65
CA LEU A 14 -5.96 -1.60 27.72
C LEU A 14 -6.26 -3.05 27.35
N ALA A 15 -5.63 -3.56 26.30
CA ALA A 15 -5.78 -4.93 25.84
C ALA A 15 -4.41 -5.61 25.75
N TYR A 16 -4.40 -6.93 25.89
CA TYR A 16 -3.19 -7.72 25.64
C TYR A 16 -2.74 -7.52 24.19
N TRP A 17 -1.44 -7.34 23.96
CA TRP A 17 -0.90 -6.89 22.68
C TRP A 17 -1.32 -7.76 21.47
N ARG A 18 -1.59 -9.06 21.68
CA ARG A 18 -2.08 -9.96 20.62
C ARG A 18 -3.48 -9.65 20.13
N VAL A 19 -4.28 -8.90 20.89
CA VAL A 19 -5.62 -8.44 20.48
C VAL A 19 -5.52 -7.38 19.36
N ALA A 20 -4.37 -6.70 19.22
CA ALA A 20 -4.20 -5.64 18.24
C ALA A 20 -4.33 -6.12 16.79
N SER A 21 -3.97 -7.36 16.47
CA SER A 21 -4.14 -7.90 15.10
C SER A 21 -5.60 -7.97 14.66
N ASP A 22 -6.53 -8.15 15.61
CA ASP A 22 -7.94 -8.41 15.34
C ASP A 22 -8.87 -7.23 15.66
N GLU A 23 -8.55 -6.45 16.70
CA GLU A 23 -9.48 -5.45 17.25
C GLU A 23 -8.94 -4.01 17.31
N ILE A 24 -7.78 -3.72 16.71
CA ILE A 24 -7.28 -2.35 16.69
C ILE A 24 -8.24 -1.42 15.93
N ASN A 25 -8.54 -0.27 16.51
CA ASN A 25 -9.55 0.67 16.01
C ASN A 25 -8.98 2.00 15.52
N TYR A 26 -7.65 2.12 15.42
CA TYR A 26 -6.96 3.26 14.83
C TYR A 26 -5.97 2.79 13.74
N ARG A 27 -5.66 3.68 12.81
CA ARG A 27 -4.66 3.41 11.75
C ARG A 27 -3.26 3.41 12.37
N ARG A 28 -2.45 2.41 12.04
CA ARG A 28 -1.04 2.32 12.43
C ARG A 28 -0.10 2.62 11.26
N PHE A 29 1.18 2.84 11.59
CA PHE A 29 2.27 2.67 10.64
C PHE A 29 2.61 1.18 10.54
N PHE A 30 2.28 0.57 9.40
CA PHE A 30 2.31 -0.88 9.22
C PHE A 30 1.59 -1.62 10.39
N GLU A 31 2.25 -2.57 11.04
CA GLU A 31 1.76 -3.33 12.20
C GLU A 31 2.14 -2.73 13.57
N ILE A 32 2.91 -1.65 13.61
CA ILE A 32 3.49 -1.09 14.83
C ILE A 32 2.41 -0.36 15.65
N THR A 33 2.03 -0.93 16.79
CA THR A 33 0.97 -0.39 17.67
C THR A 33 1.32 0.97 18.26
N ASP A 34 2.60 1.23 18.50
CA ASP A 34 3.04 2.46 19.16
C ASP A 34 3.05 3.68 18.22
N LEU A 35 2.82 3.47 16.91
CA LEU A 35 2.85 4.50 15.87
C LEU A 35 1.44 4.71 15.30
N ALA A 36 0.68 5.61 15.93
CA ALA A 36 -0.65 6.01 15.46
C ALA A 36 -0.56 6.96 14.26
N GLY A 37 -1.31 6.63 13.19
CA GLY A 37 -1.38 7.42 11.97
C GLY A 37 -2.13 8.74 12.17
N VAL A 38 -1.51 9.83 11.75
CA VAL A 38 -2.08 11.18 11.83
C VAL A 38 -2.87 11.54 10.56
N ARG A 39 -3.93 12.33 10.70
CA ARG A 39 -4.79 12.81 9.60
C ARG A 39 -4.28 14.11 8.99
N VAL A 40 -3.09 14.07 8.38
CA VAL A 40 -2.41 15.27 7.85
C VAL A 40 -3.14 15.91 6.65
N GLU A 41 -4.13 15.21 6.07
CA GLU A 41 -5.02 15.78 5.06
C GLU A 41 -5.89 16.92 5.64
N ASP A 42 -6.16 16.89 6.95
CA ASP A 42 -6.78 18.01 7.66
C ASP A 42 -5.79 19.17 7.77
N ARG A 43 -6.23 20.37 7.34
CA ARG A 43 -5.39 21.56 7.32
C ARG A 43 -4.88 21.95 8.71
N THR A 44 -5.73 21.84 9.73
CA THR A 44 -5.37 22.19 11.12
C THR A 44 -4.28 21.27 11.64
N VAL A 45 -4.38 19.98 11.31
CA VAL A 45 -3.40 18.96 11.70
C VAL A 45 -2.09 19.17 10.96
N PHE A 46 -2.13 19.47 9.66
CA PHE A 46 -0.95 19.80 8.87
C PHE A 46 -0.20 20.99 9.48
N GLU A 47 -0.89 22.09 9.76
CA GLU A 47 -0.29 23.31 10.31
C GLU A 47 0.31 23.07 11.71
N ALA A 48 -0.39 22.32 12.58
CA ALA A 48 0.09 21.97 13.90
C ALA A 48 1.38 21.11 13.85
N THR A 49 1.41 20.12 12.96
CA THR A 49 2.55 19.19 12.83
C THR A 49 3.73 19.77 12.05
N HIS A 50 3.49 20.73 11.15
CA HIS A 50 4.53 21.33 10.30
C HIS A 50 4.95 22.74 10.74
N GLY A 51 4.41 23.27 11.84
CA GLY A 51 4.68 24.63 12.29
C GLY A 51 6.17 24.91 12.55
N LEU A 52 6.91 23.96 13.15
CA LEU A 52 8.36 24.10 13.35
C LEU A 52 9.13 24.04 12.02
N ILE A 53 8.80 23.05 11.18
CA ILE A 53 9.40 22.85 9.86
C ILE A 53 9.25 24.13 9.02
N SER A 54 8.05 24.71 9.02
CA SER A 54 7.73 25.97 8.34
C SER A 54 8.57 27.13 8.86
N ARG A 55 8.73 27.27 10.18
CA ARG A 55 9.60 28.31 10.76
C ARG A 55 11.07 28.14 10.37
N LEU A 56 11.58 26.91 10.38
CA LEU A 56 12.96 26.63 9.98
C LEU A 56 13.18 26.93 8.50
N ALA A 57 12.27 26.48 7.64
CA ALA A 57 12.30 26.74 6.20
C ALA A 57 12.32 28.24 5.87
N ARG A 58 11.40 29.00 6.47
CA ARG A 58 11.28 30.46 6.22
C ARG A 58 12.47 31.27 6.73
N ARG A 59 13.17 30.76 7.75
CA ARG A 59 14.38 31.40 8.30
C ARG A 59 15.67 30.96 7.60
N GLY A 60 15.57 30.12 6.57
CA GLY A 60 16.75 29.57 5.88
C GLY A 60 17.55 28.57 6.73
N GLY A 61 16.92 27.94 7.74
CA GLY A 61 17.57 26.96 8.60
C GLY A 61 17.61 25.54 8.02
N ILE A 62 16.86 25.29 6.94
CA ILE A 62 16.86 24.04 6.17
C ILE A 62 16.67 24.36 4.68
N ASP A 63 17.36 23.63 3.82
CA ASP A 63 17.29 23.81 2.36
C ASP A 63 16.32 22.83 1.68
N GLY A 64 15.93 21.76 2.38
CA GLY A 64 15.10 20.72 1.82
C GLY A 64 14.53 19.75 2.84
N LEU A 65 13.70 18.83 2.35
CA LEU A 65 13.06 17.80 3.14
C LEU A 65 13.11 16.45 2.43
N ARG A 66 13.32 15.41 3.24
CA ARG A 66 13.03 14.03 2.86
C ARG A 66 11.75 13.61 3.55
N ILE A 67 10.73 13.26 2.76
CA ILE A 67 9.43 12.83 3.29
C ILE A 67 9.45 11.34 3.53
N ASP A 68 9.23 10.96 4.79
CA ASP A 68 9.05 9.59 5.22
C ASP A 68 7.67 9.07 4.83
N HIS A 69 7.62 7.86 4.28
CA HIS A 69 6.40 7.11 4.02
C HIS A 69 5.19 7.93 3.45
N PRO A 70 5.36 8.66 2.34
CA PRO A 70 4.26 9.38 1.67
C PRO A 70 3.12 8.45 1.26
N ASP A 71 3.41 7.17 0.99
CA ASP A 71 2.40 6.16 0.65
C ASP A 71 1.49 5.76 1.83
N GLY A 72 1.76 6.24 3.05
CA GLY A 72 0.84 6.15 4.19
C GLY A 72 -0.19 7.28 4.24
N LEU A 73 -0.04 8.34 3.44
CA LEU A 73 -0.91 9.51 3.46
C LEU A 73 -2.24 9.25 2.74
N ALA A 74 -3.28 9.98 3.12
CA ALA A 74 -4.58 9.89 2.45
C ALA A 74 -4.52 10.49 1.04
N ASP A 75 -3.98 11.71 0.92
CA ASP A 75 -3.73 12.42 -0.34
C ASP A 75 -2.28 12.95 -0.36
N PRO A 76 -1.31 12.14 -0.83
CA PRO A 76 0.11 12.55 -0.85
C PRO A 76 0.35 13.75 -1.75
N ARG A 77 -0.38 13.89 -2.86
CA ARG A 77 -0.23 15.00 -3.80
C ARG A 77 -0.62 16.31 -3.14
N GLU A 78 -1.79 16.36 -2.51
CA GLU A 78 -2.23 17.56 -1.78
C GLU A 78 -1.26 17.91 -0.63
N TYR A 79 -0.79 16.91 0.10
CA TYR A 79 0.22 17.10 1.14
C TYR A 79 1.50 17.78 0.60
N LEU A 80 2.04 17.27 -0.51
CA LEU A 80 3.27 17.78 -1.12
C LEU A 80 3.10 19.19 -1.70
N GLU A 81 1.93 19.50 -2.27
CA GLU A 81 1.59 20.85 -2.74
C GLU A 81 1.53 21.85 -1.58
N ARG A 82 0.87 21.49 -0.47
CA ARG A 82 0.85 22.32 0.76
C ARG A 82 2.26 22.52 1.33
N LEU A 83 3.07 21.47 1.30
CA LEU A 83 4.45 21.53 1.77
C LEU A 83 5.29 22.46 0.91
N ASN A 84 5.17 22.40 -0.42
CA ASN A 84 5.89 23.31 -1.33
C ASN A 84 5.60 24.79 -1.04
N GLN A 85 4.35 25.14 -0.72
CA GLN A 85 3.95 26.51 -0.37
C GLN A 85 4.62 27.03 0.92
N THR A 86 5.20 26.14 1.72
CA THR A 86 5.86 26.49 2.98
C THR A 86 7.29 26.99 2.78
N PHE A 87 7.93 26.64 1.66
CA PHE A 87 9.33 26.95 1.36
C PHE A 87 9.44 28.06 0.31
N VAL A 88 10.51 28.86 0.39
CA VAL A 88 10.85 29.84 -0.66
C VAL A 88 11.48 29.13 -1.87
N ARG A 89 12.28 28.09 -1.62
CA ARG A 89 12.90 27.21 -2.63
C ARG A 89 12.91 25.77 -2.09
N PRO A 90 11.80 25.03 -2.19
CA PRO A 90 11.73 23.67 -1.67
C PRO A 90 12.65 22.75 -2.46
N TRP A 91 13.56 22.04 -1.79
CA TRP A 91 14.14 20.79 -2.32
C TRP A 91 13.53 19.60 -1.56
N ILE A 92 12.52 18.96 -2.16
CA ILE A 92 11.76 17.88 -1.52
C ILE A 92 12.01 16.57 -2.25
N ILE A 93 12.44 15.54 -1.53
CA ILE A 93 12.53 14.16 -2.00
C ILE A 93 11.61 13.27 -1.17
N VAL A 94 11.17 12.16 -1.74
CA VAL A 94 10.22 11.24 -1.08
C VAL A 94 10.78 9.83 -0.93
N GLU A 95 10.57 9.21 0.21
CA GLU A 95 10.79 7.77 0.36
C GLU A 95 9.65 7.02 -0.32
N LYS A 96 9.79 6.74 -1.62
CA LYS A 96 8.78 6.00 -2.38
C LYS A 96 9.44 4.84 -3.11
N ILE A 97 8.95 3.64 -2.83
CA ILE A 97 9.38 2.43 -3.51
C ILE A 97 8.63 2.32 -4.82
N LEU A 98 9.36 2.25 -5.94
CA LEU A 98 8.78 2.09 -7.27
C LEU A 98 8.81 0.62 -7.67
N ALA A 99 7.65 0.09 -8.06
CA ALA A 99 7.59 -1.23 -8.68
C ALA A 99 8.26 -1.21 -10.07
N PRO A 100 8.59 -2.37 -10.66
CA PRO A 100 9.10 -2.41 -12.02
C PRO A 100 8.16 -1.68 -12.99
N TYR A 101 8.74 -0.82 -13.83
CA TYR A 101 8.02 0.01 -14.82
C TYR A 101 7.07 1.06 -14.22
N GLU A 102 7.01 1.21 -12.90
CA GLU A 102 6.30 2.31 -12.24
C GLU A 102 7.15 3.59 -12.32
N GLN A 103 6.50 4.71 -12.60
CA GLN A 103 7.12 6.03 -12.52
C GLN A 103 6.52 6.82 -11.35
N LEU A 104 7.32 7.74 -10.80
CA LEU A 104 6.81 8.69 -9.83
C LEU A 104 5.71 9.55 -10.50
N PRO A 105 4.58 9.84 -9.84
CA PRO A 105 3.55 10.68 -10.43
C PRO A 105 4.11 12.04 -10.85
N GLU A 106 3.93 12.41 -12.13
CA GLU A 106 4.50 13.63 -12.73
C GLU A 106 3.97 14.92 -12.09
N ASP A 107 2.80 14.84 -11.47
CA ASP A 107 2.11 15.95 -10.83
C ASP A 107 2.50 16.14 -9.35
N TRP A 108 3.42 15.34 -8.82
CA TRP A 108 3.99 15.54 -7.50
C TRP A 108 5.09 16.61 -7.55
N PRO A 109 4.98 17.69 -6.76
CA PRO A 109 5.98 18.76 -6.75
C PRO A 109 7.23 18.35 -5.92
N VAL A 110 7.98 17.37 -6.42
CA VAL A 110 9.15 16.78 -5.75
C VAL A 110 10.31 16.59 -6.73
N HIS A 111 11.52 16.42 -6.19
CA HIS A 111 12.78 16.35 -6.92
C HIS A 111 13.26 14.91 -7.17
N GLY A 112 12.50 13.93 -6.70
CA GLY A 112 12.81 12.51 -6.89
C GLY A 112 12.50 11.66 -5.66
N THR A 113 12.97 10.42 -5.71
CA THR A 113 12.89 9.47 -4.60
C THR A 113 14.20 9.46 -3.80
N THR A 114 14.24 8.69 -2.71
CA THR A 114 15.46 8.47 -1.91
C THR A 114 16.50 7.57 -2.58
N GLY A 115 16.22 7.01 -3.77
CA GLY A 115 17.24 6.34 -4.59
C GLY A 115 17.22 4.81 -4.66
N TYR A 116 16.23 4.13 -4.05
CA TYR A 116 16.10 2.66 -4.17
C TYR A 116 16.10 2.14 -5.63
N PRO A 117 15.46 2.80 -6.62
CA PRO A 117 15.57 2.37 -8.01
C PRO A 117 17.01 2.31 -8.51
N TYR A 118 17.84 3.29 -8.13
CA TYR A 118 19.25 3.34 -8.52
C TYR A 118 20.06 2.22 -7.84
N VAL A 119 19.83 1.96 -6.55
CA VAL A 119 20.49 0.86 -5.82
C VAL A 119 20.21 -0.48 -6.52
N ASN A 120 18.96 -0.74 -6.87
CA ASN A 120 18.58 -2.00 -7.53
C ASN A 120 19.14 -2.12 -8.95
N LEU A 121 19.22 -1.01 -9.71
CA LEU A 121 19.90 -1.00 -11.02
C LEU A 121 21.39 -1.33 -10.87
N LEU A 122 22.08 -0.72 -9.90
CA LEU A 122 23.50 -0.95 -9.65
C LEU A 122 23.76 -2.41 -9.26
N THR A 123 22.96 -2.96 -8.34
CA THR A 123 23.03 -4.39 -7.97
C THR A 123 22.82 -5.28 -9.19
N GLY A 124 21.87 -4.95 -10.07
CA GLY A 124 21.59 -5.69 -11.28
C GLY A 124 22.81 -5.84 -12.20
N VAL A 125 23.61 -4.78 -12.35
CA VAL A 125 24.82 -4.78 -13.20
C VAL A 125 25.91 -5.74 -12.70
N TYR A 126 25.99 -5.96 -11.38
CA TYR A 126 26.96 -6.90 -10.79
C TYR A 126 26.50 -8.36 -10.83
N VAL A 127 25.26 -8.63 -11.24
CA VAL A 127 24.72 -10.00 -11.35
C VAL A 127 24.79 -10.44 -12.81
N ASP A 128 25.51 -11.54 -13.06
CA ASP A 128 25.54 -12.17 -14.39
C ASP A 128 24.17 -12.77 -14.74
N HIS A 129 23.37 -12.01 -15.50
CA HIS A 129 22.03 -12.43 -15.92
C HIS A 129 22.00 -13.77 -16.68
N ALA A 130 23.09 -14.16 -17.35
CA ALA A 130 23.16 -15.44 -18.06
C ALA A 130 23.16 -16.66 -17.11
N ALA A 131 23.47 -16.45 -15.83
CA ALA A 131 23.48 -17.49 -14.82
C ALA A 131 22.10 -17.82 -14.23
N GLU A 132 21.03 -17.11 -14.62
CA GLU A 132 19.68 -17.26 -14.03
C GLU A 132 19.22 -18.72 -13.96
N ALA A 133 19.21 -19.41 -15.10
CA ALA A 133 18.75 -20.80 -15.17
C ALA A 133 19.62 -21.76 -14.34
N HIS A 134 20.89 -21.42 -14.12
CA HIS A 134 21.79 -22.20 -13.25
C HIS A 134 21.41 -22.02 -11.78
N PHE A 135 21.17 -20.78 -11.34
CA PHE A 135 20.70 -20.48 -9.99
C PHE A 135 19.32 -21.07 -9.71
N ASP A 136 18.39 -21.03 -10.68
CA ASP A 136 17.09 -21.70 -10.56
C ASP A 136 17.25 -23.19 -10.27
N ARG A 137 18.12 -23.89 -11.02
CA ARG A 137 18.36 -25.32 -10.82
C ARG A 137 18.99 -25.63 -9.48
N ILE A 138 19.94 -24.81 -9.01
CA ILE A 138 20.56 -24.97 -7.69
C ILE A 138 19.51 -24.81 -6.60
N TYR A 139 18.78 -23.69 -6.64
CA TYR A 139 17.76 -23.35 -5.66
C TYR A 139 16.70 -24.45 -5.55
N GLN A 140 16.08 -24.82 -6.69
CA GLN A 140 15.02 -25.82 -6.73
C GLN A 140 15.50 -27.21 -6.29
N ARG A 141 16.74 -27.60 -6.62
CA ARG A 141 17.29 -28.91 -6.22
C ARG A 141 17.61 -28.97 -4.74
N PHE A 142 18.11 -27.88 -4.17
CA PHE A 142 18.50 -27.80 -2.77
C PHE A 142 17.30 -27.67 -1.83
N THR A 143 16.34 -26.80 -2.15
CA THR A 143 15.19 -26.52 -1.29
C THR A 143 13.97 -27.37 -1.60
N GLY A 144 13.85 -27.90 -2.81
CA GLY A 144 12.62 -28.53 -3.33
C GLY A 144 11.52 -27.53 -3.71
N GLU A 145 11.70 -26.23 -3.46
CA GLU A 145 10.74 -25.17 -3.80
C GLU A 145 10.70 -24.96 -5.31
N ARG A 146 9.49 -24.94 -5.88
CA ARG A 146 9.25 -24.73 -7.33
C ARG A 146 8.32 -23.57 -7.62
N ALA A 147 7.71 -22.98 -6.59
CA ALA A 147 6.87 -21.79 -6.72
C ALA A 147 7.68 -20.62 -7.29
N SER A 148 7.03 -19.83 -8.14
CA SER A 148 7.64 -18.60 -8.63
C SER A 148 7.70 -17.55 -7.50
N PHE A 149 8.53 -16.52 -7.65
CA PHE A 149 8.52 -15.40 -6.72
C PHE A 149 7.13 -14.76 -6.63
N ALA A 150 6.39 -14.67 -7.74
CA ALA A 150 5.03 -14.14 -7.75
C ALA A 150 4.06 -14.96 -6.89
N ASP A 151 4.17 -16.30 -6.92
CA ASP A 151 3.36 -17.18 -6.08
C ASP A 151 3.69 -17.00 -4.59
N ILE A 152 4.99 -16.91 -4.26
CA ILE A 152 5.47 -16.70 -2.89
C ILE A 152 5.06 -15.31 -2.38
N SER A 153 5.14 -14.28 -3.22
CA SER A 153 4.70 -12.92 -2.91
C SER A 153 3.20 -12.89 -2.61
N VAL A 154 2.34 -13.44 -3.47
CA VAL A 154 0.89 -13.52 -3.22
C VAL A 154 0.60 -14.29 -1.93
N ALA A 155 1.25 -15.43 -1.71
CA ALA A 155 1.06 -16.21 -0.48
C ALA A 155 1.49 -15.44 0.77
N SER A 156 2.57 -14.67 0.69
CA SER A 156 3.11 -13.89 1.81
C SER A 156 2.26 -12.65 2.11
N ARG A 157 1.78 -11.94 1.08
CA ARG A 157 0.80 -10.84 1.23
C ARG A 157 -0.50 -11.33 1.86
N ASN A 158 -0.98 -12.51 1.45
CA ASN A 158 -2.14 -13.16 2.07
C ASN A 158 -1.89 -13.53 3.53
N LEU A 159 -0.68 -14.01 3.89
CA LEU A 159 -0.30 -14.27 5.27
C LEU A 159 -0.40 -13.00 6.12
N ILE A 160 0.18 -11.89 5.66
CA ILE A 160 0.15 -10.60 6.36
C ILE A 160 -1.29 -10.10 6.56
N MET A 161 -2.11 -10.13 5.50
CA MET A 161 -3.52 -9.70 5.59
C MET A 161 -4.38 -10.55 6.53
N ASN A 162 -4.03 -11.83 6.73
CA ASN A 162 -4.74 -12.74 7.62
C ASN A 162 -4.15 -12.78 9.04
N THR A 163 -3.04 -12.08 9.28
CA THR A 163 -2.37 -12.03 10.58
C THR A 163 -2.28 -10.60 11.07
N THR A 164 -1.23 -9.87 10.72
CA THR A 164 -0.92 -8.54 11.30
C THR A 164 -1.87 -7.42 10.85
N LEU A 165 -2.48 -7.56 9.67
CA LEU A 165 -3.42 -6.59 9.09
C LEU A 165 -4.87 -7.11 9.02
N ALA A 166 -5.21 -8.12 9.82
CA ALA A 166 -6.54 -8.75 9.82
C ALA A 166 -7.65 -7.76 10.21
N ALA A 167 -7.42 -6.91 11.22
CA ALA A 167 -8.34 -5.87 11.66
C ALA A 167 -8.62 -4.85 10.54
N GLU A 168 -7.59 -4.36 9.84
CA GLU A 168 -7.74 -3.40 8.74
C GLU A 168 -8.52 -4.00 7.57
N LEU A 169 -8.22 -5.26 7.19
CA LEU A 169 -8.97 -5.97 6.16
C LEU A 169 -10.44 -6.17 6.57
N PHE A 170 -10.69 -6.54 7.83
CA PHE A 170 -12.05 -6.69 8.37
C PHE A 170 -12.84 -5.37 8.32
N MET A 171 -12.23 -4.28 8.76
CA MET A 171 -12.82 -2.94 8.73
C MET A 171 -13.16 -2.49 7.30
N LEU A 172 -12.23 -2.66 6.36
CA LEU A 172 -12.48 -2.35 4.95
C LEU A 172 -13.59 -3.24 4.35
N SER A 173 -13.59 -4.53 4.65
CA SER A 173 -14.61 -5.46 4.16
C SER A 173 -16.02 -5.09 4.65
N ASN A 174 -16.15 -4.74 5.93
CA ASN A 174 -17.41 -4.28 6.51
C ASN A 174 -17.86 -2.93 5.95
N TRP A 175 -16.92 -2.03 5.64
CA TRP A 175 -17.24 -0.78 4.95
C TRP A 175 -17.73 -1.04 3.54
N LEU A 176 -17.04 -1.88 2.77
CA LEU A 176 -17.46 -2.24 1.42
C LEU A 176 -18.85 -2.92 1.40
N ALA A 177 -19.15 -3.77 2.38
CA ALA A 177 -20.47 -4.38 2.54
C ALA A 177 -21.58 -3.35 2.78
N ARG A 178 -21.32 -2.27 3.54
CA ARG A 178 -22.26 -1.16 3.71
C ARG A 178 -22.49 -0.39 2.41
N ILE A 179 -21.42 -0.15 1.65
CA ILE A 179 -21.51 0.49 0.32
C ILE A 179 -22.37 -0.36 -0.63
N ALA A 180 -22.14 -1.68 -0.64
CA ALA A 180 -22.89 -2.66 -1.42
C ALA A 180 -24.38 -2.69 -1.05
N ALA A 181 -24.69 -2.71 0.25
CA ALA A 181 -26.07 -2.76 0.77
C ALA A 181 -26.93 -1.56 0.34
N GLY A 182 -26.30 -0.43 0.03
CA GLY A 182 -26.97 0.80 -0.40
C GLY A 182 -27.49 0.78 -1.84
N ASN A 183 -27.26 -0.25 -2.65
CA ASN A 183 -27.80 -0.38 -4.00
C ASN A 183 -28.41 -1.77 -4.23
N ARG A 184 -29.63 -1.80 -4.80
CA ARG A 184 -30.38 -3.04 -5.04
C ARG A 184 -29.65 -4.07 -5.90
N TYR A 185 -28.76 -3.64 -6.78
CA TYR A 185 -28.01 -4.54 -7.69
C TYR A 185 -26.75 -5.12 -7.04
N THR A 186 -26.29 -4.56 -5.92
CA THR A 186 -25.04 -4.95 -5.26
C THR A 186 -25.26 -5.49 -3.86
N ARG A 187 -26.47 -5.37 -3.31
CA ARG A 187 -26.78 -5.72 -1.91
C ARG A 187 -26.70 -7.21 -1.60
N ASP A 188 -26.78 -8.07 -2.62
CA ASP A 188 -26.69 -9.52 -2.47
C ASP A 188 -25.23 -10.03 -2.51
N HIS A 189 -24.25 -9.15 -2.76
CA HIS A 189 -22.85 -9.51 -2.55
C HIS A 189 -22.60 -9.79 -1.07
N THR A 190 -22.35 -11.05 -0.76
CA THR A 190 -22.13 -11.49 0.61
C THR A 190 -20.87 -10.86 1.22
N ALA A 191 -20.88 -10.60 2.53
CA ALA A 191 -19.72 -10.08 3.25
C ALA A 191 -18.46 -10.96 3.08
N SER A 192 -18.64 -12.28 3.03
CA SER A 192 -17.57 -13.25 2.77
C SER A 192 -17.00 -13.10 1.35
N GLY A 193 -17.87 -12.96 0.34
CA GLY A 193 -17.46 -12.71 -1.04
C GLY A 193 -16.68 -11.40 -1.20
N LEU A 194 -17.18 -10.32 -0.60
CA LEU A 194 -16.53 -9.01 -0.62
C LEU A 194 -15.16 -9.03 0.08
N ARG A 195 -15.05 -9.64 1.26
CA ARG A 195 -13.77 -9.78 1.98
C ARG A 195 -12.75 -10.56 1.15
N LYS A 196 -13.15 -11.70 0.57
CA LYS A 196 -12.27 -12.52 -0.28
C LYS A 196 -11.85 -11.75 -1.53
N ALA A 197 -12.78 -11.11 -2.22
CA ALA A 197 -12.47 -10.33 -3.42
C ALA A 197 -11.49 -9.19 -3.11
N LEU A 198 -11.72 -8.46 -2.01
CA LEU A 198 -10.87 -7.37 -1.57
C LEU A 198 -9.44 -7.84 -1.24
N ALA A 199 -9.31 -8.97 -0.53
CA ALA A 199 -8.02 -9.58 -0.21
C ALA A 199 -7.30 -10.07 -1.48
N GLU A 200 -7.99 -10.80 -2.36
CA GLU A 200 -7.38 -11.32 -3.60
C GLU A 200 -6.92 -10.19 -4.54
N ILE A 201 -7.65 -9.07 -4.57
CA ILE A 201 -7.25 -7.84 -5.28
C ILE A 201 -6.00 -7.24 -4.61
N ALA A 202 -6.03 -6.98 -3.29
CA ALA A 202 -4.92 -6.38 -2.56
C ALA A 202 -3.62 -7.21 -2.67
N ALA A 203 -3.70 -8.54 -2.59
CA ALA A 203 -2.55 -9.42 -2.75
C ALA A 203 -1.89 -9.32 -4.14
N ARG A 204 -2.65 -8.94 -5.16
CA ARG A 204 -2.19 -8.88 -6.57
C ARG A 204 -2.00 -7.47 -7.09
N PHE A 205 -1.92 -6.48 -6.20
CA PHE A 205 -1.53 -5.15 -6.60
C PHE A 205 -0.10 -5.17 -7.18
N PRO A 206 0.11 -4.67 -8.41
CA PRO A 206 1.43 -4.67 -9.05
C PRO A 206 2.34 -3.54 -8.54
N VAL A 207 1.77 -2.57 -7.83
CA VAL A 207 2.44 -1.41 -7.23
C VAL A 207 2.07 -1.32 -5.76
N TYR A 208 2.83 -0.55 -4.98
CA TYR A 208 2.54 -0.31 -3.56
C TYR A 208 1.11 0.20 -3.32
N ARG A 209 0.67 1.17 -4.12
CA ARG A 209 -0.69 1.72 -4.08
C ARG A 209 -1.00 2.54 -5.33
N THR A 210 -2.27 2.87 -5.48
CA THR A 210 -2.76 3.90 -6.42
C THR A 210 -2.99 5.23 -5.70
N TYR A 211 -3.31 6.27 -6.48
CA TYR A 211 -3.49 7.66 -6.01
C TYR A 211 -4.84 8.29 -6.40
N VAL A 212 -5.93 7.52 -6.32
CA VAL A 212 -7.32 8.02 -6.38
C VAL A 212 -7.57 9.05 -5.29
N SER A 213 -8.10 10.21 -5.66
CA SER A 213 -8.38 11.31 -4.73
C SER A 213 -9.59 12.15 -5.13
N SER A 214 -9.74 13.34 -4.54
CA SER A 214 -10.76 14.32 -4.92
C SER A 214 -10.65 14.77 -6.37
N ARG A 215 -9.45 14.64 -6.97
CA ARG A 215 -9.14 14.97 -8.37
C ARG A 215 -9.55 13.89 -9.36
N GLY A 216 -10.03 12.75 -8.88
CA GLY A 216 -10.48 11.62 -9.69
C GLY A 216 -9.46 10.48 -9.72
N VAL A 217 -9.53 9.70 -10.80
CA VAL A 217 -8.71 8.51 -11.02
C VAL A 217 -7.87 8.73 -12.27
N SER A 218 -6.54 8.71 -12.13
CA SER A 218 -5.66 8.86 -13.29
C SER A 218 -5.75 7.64 -14.23
N PRO A 219 -5.42 7.79 -15.53
CA PRO A 219 -5.34 6.64 -16.44
C PRO A 219 -4.37 5.56 -15.96
N THR A 220 -3.25 5.97 -15.33
CA THR A 220 -2.25 5.05 -14.76
C THR A 220 -2.81 4.27 -13.59
N ASP A 221 -3.47 4.94 -12.64
CA ASP A 221 -4.10 4.27 -11.50
C ASP A 221 -5.19 3.30 -11.93
N ARG A 222 -6.02 3.70 -12.90
CA ARG A 222 -7.06 2.84 -13.46
C ARG A 222 -6.45 1.57 -14.08
N LYS A 223 -5.31 1.66 -14.76
CA LYS A 223 -4.60 0.49 -15.31
C LYS A 223 -4.11 -0.45 -14.21
N TRP A 224 -3.56 0.08 -13.12
CA TRP A 224 -3.11 -0.75 -11.99
C TRP A 224 -4.26 -1.44 -11.26
N ILE A 225 -5.38 -0.73 -11.05
CA ILE A 225 -6.60 -1.31 -10.47
C ILE A 225 -7.13 -2.43 -11.38
N ASP A 226 -7.23 -2.17 -12.68
CA ASP A 226 -7.69 -3.15 -13.67
C ASP A 226 -6.79 -4.38 -13.73
N TRP A 227 -5.47 -4.20 -13.67
CA TRP A 227 -4.51 -5.30 -13.59
C TRP A 227 -4.76 -6.19 -12.37
N ALA A 228 -4.82 -5.58 -11.17
CA ALA A 228 -5.01 -6.30 -9.92
C ALA A 228 -6.35 -7.06 -9.91
N VAL A 229 -7.42 -6.43 -10.38
CA VAL A 229 -8.76 -7.03 -10.49
C VAL A 229 -8.76 -8.20 -11.48
N LYS A 230 -8.18 -8.04 -12.68
CA LYS A 230 -8.10 -9.12 -13.67
C LYS A 230 -7.27 -10.29 -13.15
N ALA A 231 -6.15 -10.03 -12.49
CA ALA A 231 -5.31 -11.06 -11.89
C ALA A 231 -6.05 -11.82 -10.78
N ALA A 232 -6.77 -11.10 -9.91
CA ALA A 232 -7.59 -11.69 -8.86
C ALA A 232 -8.73 -12.53 -9.42
N LYS A 233 -9.45 -12.05 -10.43
CA LYS A 233 -10.51 -12.78 -11.12
C LYS A 233 -10.01 -14.10 -11.72
N ARG A 234 -8.86 -14.10 -12.39
CA ARG A 234 -8.28 -15.30 -13.02
C ARG A 234 -7.89 -16.38 -12.01
N ALA A 235 -7.42 -15.97 -10.84
CA ALA A 235 -6.97 -16.90 -9.80
C ALA A 235 -8.10 -17.36 -8.86
N SER A 236 -9.20 -16.62 -8.80
CA SER A 236 -10.28 -16.85 -7.86
C SER A 236 -11.20 -18.01 -8.28
N ARG A 237 -11.69 -18.74 -7.27
CA ARG A 237 -12.75 -19.76 -7.40
C ARG A 237 -14.09 -19.29 -6.80
N ILE A 238 -14.28 -17.97 -6.62
CA ILE A 238 -15.53 -17.41 -6.10
C ILE A 238 -16.68 -17.70 -7.07
N ALA A 239 -17.83 -18.10 -6.53
CA ALA A 239 -19.00 -18.49 -7.30
C ALA A 239 -19.61 -17.37 -8.14
N ASP A 240 -19.55 -16.13 -7.64
CA ASP A 240 -20.01 -14.93 -8.34
C ASP A 240 -18.83 -13.97 -8.65
N PRO A 241 -18.27 -14.03 -9.87
CA PRO A 241 -17.18 -13.14 -10.26
C PRO A 241 -17.55 -11.65 -10.34
N SER A 242 -18.86 -11.31 -10.37
CA SER A 242 -19.31 -9.91 -10.48
C SER A 242 -18.96 -9.09 -9.24
N VAL A 243 -18.69 -9.74 -8.10
CA VAL A 243 -18.16 -9.09 -6.90
C VAL A 243 -16.86 -8.32 -7.18
N PHE A 244 -16.00 -8.82 -8.06
CA PHE A 244 -14.76 -8.17 -8.44
C PHE A 244 -15.00 -6.93 -9.30
N ASP A 245 -16.00 -6.97 -10.19
CA ASP A 245 -16.42 -5.79 -10.97
C ASP A 245 -16.99 -4.71 -10.05
N PHE A 246 -17.77 -5.11 -9.05
CA PHE A 246 -18.26 -4.20 -8.03
C PHE A 246 -17.09 -3.55 -7.27
N VAL A 247 -16.13 -4.32 -6.76
CA VAL A 247 -14.96 -3.74 -6.07
C VAL A 247 -14.19 -2.80 -6.99
N GLN A 248 -13.95 -3.19 -8.25
CA GLN A 248 -13.30 -2.34 -9.25
C GLN A 248 -14.03 -1.02 -9.40
N SER A 249 -15.35 -1.05 -9.64
CA SER A 249 -16.18 0.14 -9.86
C SER A 249 -16.24 1.07 -8.66
N VAL A 250 -16.11 0.55 -7.44
CA VAL A 250 -15.96 1.37 -6.23
C VAL A 250 -14.58 2.02 -6.18
N LEU A 251 -13.51 1.27 -6.44
CA LEU A 251 -12.13 1.78 -6.43
C LEU A 251 -11.87 2.80 -7.54
N THR A 252 -12.51 2.64 -8.71
CA THR A 252 -12.42 3.57 -9.85
C THR A 252 -13.46 4.70 -9.80
N LEU A 253 -14.32 4.71 -8.79
CA LEU A 253 -15.44 5.66 -8.61
C LEU A 253 -16.48 5.64 -9.74
N ASP A 254 -16.55 4.56 -10.52
CA ASP A 254 -17.55 4.36 -11.58
C ASP A 254 -18.93 4.01 -11.02
N ALA A 255 -18.99 3.34 -9.85
CA ALA A 255 -20.24 3.05 -9.15
C ALA A 255 -20.81 4.26 -8.40
N ALA A 256 -20.03 5.34 -8.29
CA ALA A 256 -20.43 6.52 -7.56
C ALA A 256 -21.33 7.44 -8.40
N PRO A 257 -22.35 8.07 -7.80
CA PRO A 257 -23.07 9.15 -8.47
C PRO A 257 -22.11 10.32 -8.78
N PRO A 258 -22.49 11.26 -9.68
CA PRO A 258 -21.64 12.40 -10.04
C PRO A 258 -21.21 13.28 -8.85
N GLY A 259 -21.98 13.27 -7.76
CA GLY A 259 -21.67 14.01 -6.53
C GLY A 259 -22.43 13.51 -5.31
N GLY A 260 -22.27 14.21 -4.19
CA GLY A 260 -22.97 13.94 -2.93
C GLY A 260 -22.27 12.94 -2.01
N LEU A 261 -22.90 12.69 -0.86
CA LEU A 261 -22.33 11.91 0.25
C LEU A 261 -21.88 10.50 -0.15
N ARG A 262 -22.58 9.86 -1.09
CA ARG A 262 -22.23 8.51 -1.57
C ARG A 262 -20.95 8.49 -2.39
N ARG A 263 -20.73 9.51 -3.23
CA ARG A 263 -19.46 9.66 -3.97
C ARG A 263 -18.31 9.90 -3.00
N GLU A 264 -18.53 10.75 -2.00
CA GLU A 264 -17.55 11.01 -0.95
C GLU A 264 -17.19 9.72 -0.18
N GLU A 265 -18.19 8.92 0.18
CA GLU A 265 -17.97 7.66 0.88
C GLU A 265 -17.13 6.68 0.06
N MET A 266 -17.48 6.46 -1.21
CA MET A 266 -16.71 5.58 -2.10
C MET A 266 -15.28 6.09 -2.33
N ARG A 267 -15.11 7.42 -2.44
CA ARG A 267 -13.78 8.04 -2.53
C ARG A 267 -12.95 7.81 -1.28
N ARG A 268 -13.51 8.04 -0.09
CA ARG A 268 -12.81 7.77 1.17
C ARG A 268 -12.48 6.29 1.32
N PHE A 269 -13.36 5.39 0.87
CA PHE A 269 -13.09 3.96 0.83
C PHE A 269 -11.89 3.65 -0.09
N ALA A 270 -11.87 4.16 -1.31
CA ALA A 270 -10.75 3.98 -2.24
C ALA A 270 -9.45 4.52 -1.66
N MET A 271 -9.45 5.73 -1.08
CA MET A 271 -8.30 6.32 -0.41
C MET A 271 -7.81 5.47 0.77
N ARG A 272 -8.73 4.91 1.58
CA ARG A 272 -8.39 4.03 2.71
C ARG A 272 -7.82 2.70 2.23
N PHE A 273 -8.35 2.14 1.15
CA PHE A 273 -7.83 0.92 0.54
C PHE A 273 -6.40 1.11 0.02
N GLN A 274 -6.09 2.27 -0.56
CA GLN A 274 -4.72 2.62 -1.00
C GLN A 274 -3.72 2.73 0.16
N GLN A 275 -4.16 3.22 1.33
CA GLN A 275 -3.34 3.21 2.55
C GLN A 275 -3.16 1.80 3.13
N PHE A 276 -3.95 0.83 2.69
CA PHE A 276 -3.87 -0.56 3.11
C PHE A 276 -3.01 -1.41 2.16
N THR A 277 -3.05 -1.18 0.85
CA THR A 277 -2.22 -1.94 -0.10
C THR A 277 -0.73 -1.71 0.12
N ALA A 278 -0.32 -0.48 0.49
CA ALA A 278 1.09 -0.16 0.75
C ALA A 278 1.72 -1.04 1.86
N PRO A 279 1.15 -1.14 3.08
CA PRO A 279 1.63 -2.10 4.08
C PRO A 279 1.56 -3.55 3.64
N VAL A 280 0.54 -3.94 2.87
CA VAL A 280 0.41 -5.32 2.36
C VAL A 280 1.59 -5.69 1.47
N VAL A 281 1.99 -4.79 0.56
CA VAL A 281 3.16 -4.99 -0.30
C VAL A 281 4.44 -4.98 0.52
N ALA A 282 4.67 -3.95 1.36
CA ALA A 282 5.89 -3.84 2.16
C ALA A 282 6.11 -5.08 3.05
N LYS A 283 5.10 -5.44 3.86
CA LYS A 283 5.22 -6.54 4.81
C LYS A 283 5.14 -7.91 4.15
N GLY A 284 4.38 -8.02 3.06
CA GLY A 284 4.21 -9.25 2.31
C GLY A 284 5.44 -9.59 1.48
N ASP A 285 6.07 -8.60 0.86
CA ASP A 285 7.22 -8.84 -0.02
C ASP A 285 8.55 -8.65 0.73
N GLU A 286 8.81 -7.44 1.25
CA GLU A 286 10.11 -7.08 1.82
C GLU A 286 10.37 -7.83 3.13
N ASP A 287 9.37 -7.89 4.03
CA ASP A 287 9.55 -8.52 5.35
C ASP A 287 9.16 -10.00 5.39
N THR A 288 8.67 -10.57 4.28
CA THR A 288 8.24 -11.98 4.23
C THR A 288 8.72 -12.71 2.98
N ALA A 289 8.31 -12.32 1.78
CA ALA A 289 8.65 -13.07 0.55
C ALA A 289 10.16 -13.10 0.28
N PHE A 290 10.87 -11.99 0.54
CA PHE A 290 12.32 -11.90 0.41
C PHE A 290 13.07 -12.87 1.34
N TYR A 291 12.49 -13.20 2.49
CA TYR A 291 13.05 -14.19 3.41
C TYR A 291 12.66 -15.63 3.07
N ARG A 292 11.76 -15.83 2.08
CA ARG A 292 11.31 -17.14 1.61
C ARG A 292 11.86 -17.51 0.24
N TYR A 293 12.19 -16.53 -0.59
CA TYR A 293 12.73 -16.73 -1.93
C TYR A 293 14.25 -16.50 -1.97
N SER A 294 15.02 -17.48 -1.48
CA SER A 294 16.47 -17.35 -1.31
C SER A 294 17.28 -17.81 -2.53
N ARG A 295 16.78 -17.57 -3.76
CA ARG A 295 17.47 -17.93 -5.01
C ARG A 295 18.83 -17.22 -5.12
N LEU A 296 18.84 -15.91 -4.87
CA LEU A 296 20.04 -15.08 -4.77
C LEU A 296 19.73 -13.89 -3.86
N LEU A 297 20.21 -13.93 -2.62
CA LEU A 297 19.83 -12.96 -1.58
C LEU A 297 20.19 -11.50 -1.93
N ALA A 298 21.21 -11.28 -2.77
CA ALA A 298 21.57 -9.94 -3.23
C ALA A 298 20.43 -9.23 -4.00
N LEU A 299 19.47 -9.97 -4.57
CA LEU A 299 18.31 -9.41 -5.27
C LEU A 299 17.12 -9.13 -4.34
N ASN A 300 17.21 -9.53 -3.07
CA ASN A 300 16.16 -9.41 -2.08
C ASN A 300 16.38 -8.13 -1.25
N GLU A 301 16.39 -6.99 -1.93
CA GLU A 301 16.62 -5.67 -1.36
C GLU A 301 15.37 -4.79 -1.50
N VAL A 302 15.21 -3.78 -0.65
CA VAL A 302 14.08 -2.83 -0.69
C VAL A 302 13.93 -2.21 -2.08
N GLY A 303 12.72 -2.30 -2.65
CA GLY A 303 12.44 -1.92 -4.04
C GLY A 303 13.00 -2.84 -5.13
N GLY A 304 13.69 -3.92 -4.76
CA GLY A 304 14.15 -4.96 -5.65
C GLY A 304 13.02 -5.87 -6.12
N HIS A 305 13.29 -6.63 -7.19
CA HIS A 305 12.35 -7.61 -7.71
C HIS A 305 13.07 -8.93 -7.98
N PRO A 306 13.08 -9.89 -7.03
CA PRO A 306 13.90 -11.10 -7.10
C PRO A 306 13.67 -11.99 -8.33
N ALA A 307 12.55 -11.82 -9.03
CA ALA A 307 12.31 -12.50 -10.30
C ALA A 307 13.13 -11.93 -11.48
N HIS A 308 13.69 -10.71 -11.35
CA HIS A 308 14.57 -10.11 -12.35
C HIS A 308 16.02 -10.44 -12.00
N PHE A 309 16.63 -11.38 -12.71
CA PHE A 309 17.96 -11.88 -12.41
C PHE A 309 19.05 -11.08 -13.14
N GLY A 310 19.53 -10.02 -12.49
CA GLY A 310 20.59 -9.17 -13.04
C GLY A 310 20.15 -8.27 -14.21
N LEU A 311 21.10 -7.49 -14.72
CA LEU A 311 20.87 -6.50 -15.77
C LEU A 311 22.10 -6.44 -16.69
N SER A 312 21.88 -6.44 -18.01
CA SER A 312 22.97 -6.21 -18.96
C SER A 312 23.47 -4.76 -18.89
N LEU A 313 24.75 -4.51 -19.18
CA LEU A 313 25.30 -3.14 -19.27
C LEU A 313 24.57 -2.24 -20.26
N LYS A 314 23.90 -2.80 -21.28
CA LYS A 314 23.09 -2.02 -22.22
C LYS A 314 21.72 -1.63 -21.65
N GLY A 315 21.22 -2.40 -20.68
CA GLY A 315 19.96 -2.13 -19.99
C GLY A 315 20.11 -1.15 -18.82
N PHE A 316 21.33 -0.91 -18.37
CA PHE A 316 21.71 0.15 -17.43
C PHE A 316 21.91 1.47 -18.16
#